data_AF-J9QDU1-F1
#
_entry.id   AF-J9QDU1-F1
#
_cell.length_a   1.000
_cell.length_b   1.000
_cell.length_c   1.000
_cell.angle_alpha   90.00
_cell.angle_beta   90.00
_cell.angle_gamma   90.00
#
_symmetry.space_group_name_H-M   'P 1'
#
loop_
_entity.id
_entity.type
_entity.pdbx_description
1 polymer ?
#
loop_
_entity_poly.entity_id
_entity_poly.type
_entity_poly.pdbx_seq_one_letter_code
_entity_poly.pdbx_strand_id
1 'polypeptide(L)' 'MIPFLPVCSLFLLLVVNPANANGHYDKILAHSRIRGRDQGPNVCALQQILGTKKKYLSTCRNWYQGAICGKKTI' A
#
# COMPACT_ATOMS: atom_id res chain seq x y z
N MET A 1 -15.17 -7.91 43.77
CA MET A 1 -15.81 -8.76 42.76
C MET A 1 -16.80 -7.86 42.03
N ILE A 2 -16.59 -7.34 40.82
CA ILE A 2 -16.72 -8.02 39.52
C ILE A 2 -16.07 -7.11 38.43
N PRO A 3 -14.76 -7.19 38.13
CA PRO A 3 -14.23 -6.69 36.87
C PRO A 3 -14.08 -7.80 35.81
N PHE A 4 -14.49 -9.04 36.13
CA PHE A 4 -14.30 -10.19 35.25
C PHE A 4 -15.15 -10.10 33.96
N LEU A 5 -16.38 -9.61 34.08
CA LEU A 5 -17.31 -9.44 32.96
C LEU A 5 -16.83 -8.43 31.90
N PRO A 6 -16.45 -7.18 32.27
CA PRO A 6 -15.94 -6.24 31.27
C PRO A 6 -14.60 -6.68 30.69
N VAL A 7 -13.73 -7.32 31.47
CA VAL A 7 -12.45 -7.85 30.99
C VAL A 7 -12.65 -8.99 29.99
N CYS A 8 -13.55 -9.94 30.27
CA CYS A 8 -13.90 -11.01 29.32
C CYS A 8 -14.51 -10.44 28.04
N SER A 9 -15.41 -9.47 28.14
CA SER A 9 -16.02 -8.82 26.97
C SER A 9 -14.98 -8.12 26.09
N LEU A 10 -14.05 -7.38 26.69
CA LEU A 10 -12.97 -6.72 25.97
C LEU A 10 -12.04 -7.74 25.28
N PHE A 11 -11.72 -8.82 25.98
CA PHE A 11 -10.89 -9.91 25.44
C PHE A 11 -11.57 -10.61 24.25
N LEU A 12 -12.88 -10.90 24.35
CA LEU A 12 -13.68 -11.44 23.25
C LEU A 12 -13.68 -10.51 22.03
N LEU A 13 -13.82 -9.20 22.22
CA LEU A 13 -13.77 -8.23 21.11
C LEU A 13 -12.41 -8.22 20.42
N LEU A 14 -11.31 -8.30 21.18
CA LEU A 14 -9.94 -8.35 20.65
C LEU A 14 -9.67 -9.63 19.83
N VAL A 15 -10.22 -10.77 20.27
CA VAL A 15 -10.03 -12.06 19.58
C VAL A 15 -10.91 -12.17 18.33
N VAL A 16 -12.14 -11.65 18.37
CA VAL A 16 -13.10 -11.75 17.25
C VAL A 16 -12.84 -10.70 16.16
N ASN A 17 -12.34 -9.51 16.54
CA ASN A 17 -11.89 -8.49 15.60
C ASN A 17 -10.40 -8.22 15.79
N PRO A 18 -9.51 -9.14 15.35
CA PRO A 18 -8.11 -8.81 15.26
C PRO A 18 -8.01 -7.63 14.28
N ALA A 19 -7.50 -6.49 14.77
CA ALA A 19 -7.24 -5.32 13.94
C ALA A 19 -6.18 -5.70 12.89
N ASN A 20 -6.63 -6.23 11.76
CA ASN A 20 -5.76 -6.63 10.68
C ASN A 20 -5.30 -5.36 9.97
N ALA A 21 -4.13 -4.86 10.35
CA ALA A 21 -3.46 -3.74 9.69
C ALA A 21 -2.98 -4.06 8.27
N ASN A 22 -3.39 -5.20 7.68
CA ASN A 22 -3.16 -5.52 6.28
C ASN A 22 -4.29 -4.93 5.41
N GLY A 23 -4.39 -3.60 5.43
CA GLY A 23 -5.34 -2.87 4.60
C GLY A 23 -5.05 -3.06 3.11
N HIS A 24 -6.02 -2.75 2.26
CA HIS A 24 -5.83 -2.75 0.80
C HIS A 24 -4.63 -1.85 0.40
N TYR A 25 -4.45 -0.73 1.09
CA TYR A 25 -3.34 0.20 0.88
C TYR A 25 -1.97 -0.41 1.23
N ASP A 26 -1.88 -1.20 2.30
CA ASP A 26 -0.63 -1.82 2.72
C ASP A 26 -0.16 -2.87 1.71
N LYS A 27 -1.08 -3.61 1.11
CA LYS A 27 -0.79 -4.54 0.01
C LYS A 27 -0.22 -3.80 -1.21
N ILE A 28 -0.80 -2.66 -1.57
CA ILE A 28 -0.32 -1.80 -2.67
C ILE A 28 1.09 -1.29 -2.38
N LEU A 29 1.33 -0.79 -1.17
CA LEU A 29 2.64 -0.30 -0.74
C LEU A 29 3.68 -1.42 -0.72
N ALA A 30 3.33 -2.61 -0.22
CA ALA A 30 4.22 -3.76 -0.21
C ALA A 30 4.66 -4.13 -1.63
N HIS A 31 3.72 -4.18 -2.58
CA HIS A 31 4.01 -4.49 -3.98
C HIS A 31 4.91 -3.42 -4.63
N SER A 32 4.68 -2.14 -4.33
CA SER A 32 5.52 -1.05 -4.83
C SER A 32 6.93 -1.12 -4.26
N ARG A 33 7.06 -1.42 -2.96
CA ARG A 33 8.36 -1.58 -2.29
C ARG A 33 9.19 -2.73 -2.86
N ILE A 34 8.56 -3.87 -3.20
CA ILE A 34 9.25 -5.01 -3.82
C ILE A 34 9.85 -4.57 -5.16
N ARG A 35 9.07 -3.89 -6.02
CA ARG A 35 9.55 -3.38 -7.32
C ARG A 35 10.68 -2.35 -7.18
N GLY A 36 10.59 -1.49 -6.17
CA GLY A 36 11.62 -0.50 -5.89
C GLY A 36 12.89 -1.09 -5.28
N ARG A 37 12.84 -2.31 -4.73
CA ARG A 37 13.97 -2.93 -4.04
C ARG A 37 15.17 -3.17 -4.97
N ASP A 38 14.90 -3.53 -6.21
CA ASP A 38 15.94 -3.81 -7.22
C ASP A 38 16.67 -2.53 -7.67
N GLN A 39 16.06 -1.36 -7.48
CA GLN A 39 16.60 -0.06 -7.90
C GLN A 39 17.40 0.63 -6.78
N GLY A 40 17.21 0.25 -5.52
CA GLY A 40 17.90 0.82 -4.37
C GLY A 40 17.14 1.95 -3.64
N PRO A 41 17.73 2.56 -2.61
CA PRO A 41 17.13 3.69 -1.90
C PRO A 41 17.24 4.99 -2.72
N ASN A 42 16.34 5.95 -2.47
CA ASN A 42 16.36 7.31 -3.06
C ASN A 42 16.23 7.37 -4.59
N VAL A 43 15.50 6.41 -5.16
CA VAL A 43 15.16 6.36 -6.59
C VAL A 43 13.72 6.80 -6.85
N CYS A 44 13.52 7.43 -8.01
CA CYS A 44 12.23 7.90 -8.49
C CYS A 44 11.80 7.11 -9.74
N ALA A 45 10.50 6.84 -9.84
CA ALA A 45 9.87 6.28 -11.02
C ALA A 45 9.32 7.42 -11.88
N LEU A 46 9.76 7.47 -13.14
CA LEU A 46 9.23 8.38 -14.16
C LEU A 46 8.28 7.60 -15.05
N GLN A 47 7.02 8.04 -15.12
CA GLN A 47 5.99 7.41 -15.93
C GLN A 47 5.60 8.32 -17.09
N GLN A 48 5.74 7.84 -18.32
CA GLN A 48 5.27 8.55 -19.51
C GLN A 48 4.05 7.85 -20.11
N ILE A 49 2.96 8.58 -20.32
CA ILE A 49 1.76 8.03 -20.95
C ILE A 49 2.06 7.77 -22.43
N LEU A 50 1.87 6.52 -22.86
CA LEU A 50 2.03 6.10 -24.26
C LEU A 50 1.25 7.01 -25.22
N GLY A 51 1.93 7.45 -26.28
CA GLY A 51 1.37 8.36 -27.29
C GLY A 51 1.25 9.81 -26.85
N THR A 52 1.76 10.19 -25.67
CA THR A 52 1.81 11.59 -25.22
C THR A 52 3.20 11.97 -24.71
N LYS A 53 3.44 13.28 -24.58
CA LYS A 53 4.64 13.83 -23.91
C LYS A 53 4.43 14.09 -22.41
N LYS A 54 3.28 13.68 -21.84
CA LYS A 54 2.98 13.88 -20.42
C LYS A 54 3.79 12.90 -19.58
N LYS A 55 4.58 13.44 -18.64
CA LYS A 55 5.44 12.69 -17.72
C LYS A 55 5.00 12.94 -16.29
N TYR A 56 4.99 11.89 -15.48
CA TYR A 56 4.62 11.91 -14.07
C TYR A 56 5.77 11.36 -13.26
N LEU A 57 6.24 12.14 -12.28
CA LEU A 57 7.30 11.74 -11.37
C LEU A 57 6.66 11.22 -10.08
N SER A 58 7.07 10.02 -9.67
CA SER A 58 6.64 9.40 -8.42
C SER A 58 7.85 8.75 -7.75
N THR A 59 7.74 8.44 -6.46
CA THR A 59 8.75 7.59 -5.81
C THR A 59 8.49 6.13 -6.18
N CYS A 60 9.54 5.30 -6.25
CA CYS A 60 9.35 3.86 -6.48
C CYS A 60 8.49 3.18 -5.38
N ARG A 61 8.40 3.79 -4.18
CA ARG A 61 7.50 3.35 -3.10
C ARG A 61 6.02 3.55 -3.41
N ASN A 62 5.68 4.54 -4.24
CA ASN A 62 4.30 4.87 -4.62
C ASN A 62 3.97 4.42 -6.05
N TRP A 63 4.90 3.74 -6.73
CA TRP A 63 4.72 3.26 -8.11
C TRP A 63 4.00 1.90 -8.15
N TYR A 64 2.67 1.94 -8.03
CA TYR A 64 1.84 0.72 -8.09
C TYR A 64 1.07 0.57 -9.42
N GLN A 65 0.55 1.67 -9.96
CA GLN A 65 -0.24 1.69 -11.19
C GLN A 65 0.66 1.90 -12.41
N GLY A 66 0.80 0.86 -13.25
CA GLY A 66 1.48 0.92 -14.55
C GLY A 66 0.64 1.53 -15.67
N ALA A 67 -0.46 2.20 -15.32
CA ALA A 67 -1.34 2.88 -16.25
C ALA A 67 -1.89 4.16 -15.63
N ILE A 68 -1.95 5.22 -16.43
CA ILE A 68 -2.56 6.50 -16.07
C ILE A 68 -3.69 6.75 -17.06
N CYS A 69 -4.90 7.04 -16.57
CA CYS A 69 -6.10 7.24 -17.38
C CYS A 69 -6.39 6.05 -18.32
N GLY A 70 -6.17 4.81 -17.87
CA GLY A 70 -6.38 3.59 -18.67
C GLY A 70 -5.33 3.34 -19.75
N LYS A 71 -4.35 4.23 -19.92
CA LYS A 71 -3.25 4.08 -20.86
C LYS A 71 -2.01 3.59 -20.11
N LYS A 72 -1.36 2.55 -20.63
CA LYS A 72 -0.10 2.06 -20.06
C LYS A 72 0.96 3.15 -20.10
N THR A 73 1.79 3.17 -19.05
CA THR A 73 2.95 4.05 -18.97
C THR A 73 4.23 3.27 -19.22
N ILE A 74 5.20 3.95 -19.83
CA ILE A 74 6.60 3.53 -19.88
C ILE A 74 7.31 4.15 -18.68
#